data_AF-A0ABD1INH1-F1
#
_entry.id   AF-A0ABD1INH1-F1
#
_cell.length_a   1.000
_cell.length_b   1.000
_cell.length_c   1.000
_cell.angle_alpha   90.00
_cell.angle_beta   90.00
_cell.angle_gamma   90.00
#
_symmetry.space_group_name_H-M   'P 1'
#
loop_
_entity.id
_entity.type
_entity.pdbx_description
1 polymer ?
#
loop_
_entity_poly.entity_id
_entity_poly.type
_entity_poly.pdbx_seq_one_letter_code
_entity_poly.pdbx_strand_id
1 'polypeptide(L)'
;MPHFYGRRIDNPYEFLYEFCRLCGIQRRPAGSNEEDYRLRTLPFALKGEADTWFMRLPPNSIITWADFRSMFLDYFFLATRTNALKKEIQGATQEGD
;
A
#
# COMPACT_ATOMS: atom_id res chain seq x y z
N MET A 1 -0.16 1.94 14.73
CA MET A 1 -0.31 1.29 13.40
C MET A 1 0.42 2.14 12.39
N PRO A 2 1.19 1.59 11.44
CA PRO A 2 1.85 2.39 10.42
C PRO A 2 0.79 2.92 9.45
N HIS A 3 1.06 4.08 8.84
CA HIS A 3 0.15 4.68 7.86
C HIS A 3 0.79 4.68 6.48
N PHE A 4 0.05 4.27 5.47
CA PHE A 4 0.46 4.34 4.08
C PHE A 4 -0.47 5.30 3.34
N TYR A 5 0.07 6.35 2.75
CA TYR A 5 -0.71 7.39 2.09
C TYR A 5 -0.83 7.19 0.57
N GLY A 6 -0.04 6.28 0.00
CA GLY A 6 0.06 6.06 -1.45
C GLY A 6 0.88 7.15 -2.15
N ARG A 7 1.76 7.87 -1.43
CA ARG A 7 2.60 8.93 -2.00
C ARG A 7 3.80 8.33 -2.72
N ARG A 8 4.39 9.10 -3.63
CA ARG A 8 5.61 8.70 -4.36
C ARG A 8 6.81 8.36 -3.46
N ILE A 9 6.88 8.98 -2.28
CA ILE A 9 7.93 8.74 -1.29
C ILE A 9 7.63 7.52 -0.42
N ASP A 10 6.38 7.06 -0.38
CA ASP A 10 6.01 5.93 0.45
C ASP A 10 6.56 4.65 -0.17
N ASN A 11 7.27 3.83 0.61
CA ASN A 11 7.78 2.55 0.16
C ASN A 11 6.76 1.44 0.50
N PRO A 12 6.14 0.78 -0.50
CA PRO A 12 5.11 -0.22 -0.23
C PRO A 12 5.69 -1.48 0.44
N TYR A 13 6.96 -1.82 0.21
CA TYR A 13 7.60 -2.97 0.87
C TYR A 13 7.88 -2.71 2.34
N GLU A 14 8.38 -1.52 2.66
CA GLU A 14 8.64 -1.11 4.05
C GLU A 14 7.33 -1.09 4.86
N PHE A 15 6.28 -0.51 4.27
CA PHE A 15 4.94 -0.53 4.88
C PHE A 15 4.46 -1.96 5.16
N LEU A 16 4.53 -2.88 4.19
CA LEU A 16 4.09 -4.27 4.38
C LEU A 16 4.87 -4.97 5.50
N TYR A 17 6.19 -4.75 5.55
CA TYR A 17 7.05 -5.31 6.58
C TYR A 17 6.67 -4.79 7.98
N GLU A 18 6.57 -3.47 8.14
CA GLU A 18 6.22 -2.86 9.41
C GLU A 18 4.80 -3.20 9.85
N PHE A 19 3.85 -3.22 8.93
CA PHE A 19 2.46 -3.61 9.18
C PHE A 19 2.38 -5.06 9.67
N CYS A 20 3.05 -5.99 9.00
CA CYS A 20 3.08 -7.39 9.41
C CYS A 20 3.73 -7.57 10.79
N ARG A 21 4.87 -6.90 11.01
CA ARG A 21 5.59 -6.92 12.29
C ARG A 21 4.69 -6.41 13.43
N LEU A 22 4.03 -5.27 13.22
CA LEU A 22 3.15 -4.66 14.22
C LEU A 22 1.89 -5.48 14.48
N CYS A 23 1.33 -6.16 13.47
CA CYS A 23 0.23 -7.10 13.66
C CYS A 23 0.65 -8.36 14.44
N GLY A 24 1.90 -8.81 14.27
CA GLY A 24 2.43 -9.98 14.97
C GLY A 24 2.60 -9.77 16.48
N ILE A 25 2.94 -8.56 16.90
CA ILE A 25 3.14 -8.21 18.32
C ILE A 25 1.85 -7.78 19.04
N GLN A 26 0.81 -7.39 18.32
CA GLN A 26 -0.44 -6.91 18.91
C GLN A 26 -1.26 -8.05 19.49
N ARG A 27 -1.91 -7.79 20.64
CA ARG A 27 -2.83 -8.74 21.26
C ARG A 27 -4.05 -8.91 20.36
N ARG A 28 -4.15 -10.08 19.74
CA ARG A 28 -5.29 -10.44 18.89
C ARG A 28 -6.51 -10.82 19.74
N PRO A 29 -7.74 -10.58 19.24
CA PRO A 29 -8.94 -11.17 19.81
C PRO A 29 -8.85 -12.69 19.86
N ALA A 30 -9.46 -13.31 20.87
CA ALA A 30 -9.53 -14.76 20.96
C ALA A 30 -10.29 -15.32 19.76
N GLY A 31 -9.71 -16.32 19.07
CA GLY A 31 -10.32 -16.96 17.91
C GLY A 31 -10.03 -16.30 16.55
N SER A 32 -9.38 -15.12 16.52
CA SER A 32 -8.92 -14.52 15.25
C SER A 32 -7.61 -15.14 14.80
N ASN A 33 -7.56 -15.64 13.56
CA ASN A 33 -6.30 -16.01 12.94
C ASN A 33 -5.52 -14.73 12.53
N GLU A 34 -4.23 -14.89 12.23
CA GLU A 34 -3.34 -13.75 11.96
C GLU A 34 -3.74 -13.00 10.67
N GLU A 35 -4.20 -13.71 9.65
CA GLU A 35 -4.58 -13.13 8.37
C GLU A 35 -5.86 -12.31 8.47
N ASP A 36 -6.90 -12.85 9.12
CA ASP A 36 -8.14 -12.16 9.42
C ASP A 36 -7.88 -10.89 10.22
N TYR A 37 -7.00 -10.98 11.23
CA TYR A 37 -6.61 -9.80 12.00
C TYR A 37 -5.93 -8.74 11.13
N ARG A 38 -4.98 -9.13 10.26
CA ARG A 38 -4.33 -8.21 9.32
C ARG A 38 -5.34 -7.55 8.40
N LEU A 39 -6.21 -8.33 7.77
CA LEU A 39 -7.24 -7.83 6.84
C LEU A 39 -8.22 -6.88 7.53
N ARG A 40 -8.68 -7.20 8.74
CA ARG A 40 -9.57 -6.32 9.52
C ARG A 40 -8.89 -5.04 9.99
N THR A 41 -7.56 -5.07 10.20
CA THR A 41 -6.82 -3.88 10.64
C THR A 41 -6.32 -3.03 9.46
N LEU A 42 -6.32 -3.57 8.25
CA LEU A 42 -5.81 -2.92 7.05
C LEU A 42 -6.46 -1.55 6.76
N PRO A 43 -7.80 -1.39 6.78
CA PRO A 43 -8.43 -0.12 6.43
C PRO A 43 -7.99 1.04 7.32
N PHE A 44 -7.56 0.76 8.56
CA PHE A 44 -7.08 1.79 9.47
C PHE A 44 -5.67 2.28 9.12
N ALA A 45 -4.85 1.43 8.50
CA ALA A 45 -3.48 1.72 8.11
C ALA A 45 -3.38 2.43 6.75
N LEU A 46 -4.39 2.30 5.89
CA LEU A 46 -4.44 3.02 4.62
C LEU A 46 -5.00 4.43 4.82
N LYS A 47 -4.38 5.41 4.15
CA LYS A 47 -4.77 6.83 4.17
C LYS A 47 -4.63 7.42 2.77
N GLY A 48 -5.21 8.60 2.56
CA GLY A 48 -5.03 9.38 1.34
C GLY A 48 -5.37 8.61 0.06
N GLU A 49 -4.41 8.55 -0.87
CA GLU A 49 -4.57 7.85 -2.14
C GLU A 49 -4.76 6.35 -1.93
N ALA A 50 -4.09 5.76 -0.93
CA ALA A 50 -4.21 4.34 -0.65
C ALA A 50 -5.58 3.93 -0.12
N ASP A 51 -6.18 4.76 0.74
CA ASP A 51 -7.57 4.56 1.19
C ASP A 51 -8.53 4.68 0.01
N THR A 52 -8.36 5.70 -0.83
CA THR A 52 -9.19 5.91 -2.03
C THR A 52 -9.11 4.75 -3.01
N TRP A 53 -7.90 4.21 -3.25
CA TRP A 53 -7.69 3.04 -4.09
C TRP A 53 -8.39 1.81 -3.50
N PHE A 54 -8.21 1.55 -2.21
CA PHE A 54 -8.79 0.39 -1.54
C PHE A 54 -10.33 0.41 -1.58
N MET A 55 -10.93 1.59 -1.40
CA MET A 55 -12.39 1.78 -1.49
C MET A 55 -12.96 1.62 -2.90
N ARG A 56 -12.13 1.73 -3.95
CA ARG A 56 -12.53 1.55 -5.35
C ARG A 56 -12.45 0.11 -5.83
N LEU A 57 -11.87 -0.79 -5.04
CA LEU A 57 -11.78 -2.19 -5.42
C LEU A 57 -13.18 -2.82 -5.49
N PRO A 58 -13.45 -3.68 -6.48
CA PRO A 58 -14.70 -4.41 -6.52
C PRO A 58 -14.86 -5.29 -5.26
N PRO A 59 -16.11 -5.60 -4.86
CA PRO A 59 -16.34 -6.52 -3.75
C PRO A 59 -15.66 -7.87 -4.01
N ASN A 60 -15.16 -8.50 -2.96
CA ASN A 60 -14.43 -9.78 -3.01
C ASN A 60 -13.10 -9.74 -3.78
N SER A 61 -12.55 -8.55 -4.08
CA SER A 61 -11.21 -8.46 -4.70
C SER A 61 -10.11 -8.89 -3.73
N ILE A 62 -10.30 -8.67 -2.43
CA ILE A 62 -9.35 -9.05 -1.37
C ILE A 62 -10.07 -10.01 -0.44
N ILE A 63 -9.72 -11.30 -0.53
CA ILE A 63 -10.25 -12.35 0.34
C ILE A 63 -9.15 -12.81 1.30
N THR A 64 -7.91 -12.89 0.80
CA THR A 64 -6.75 -13.32 1.57
C THR A 64 -5.72 -12.20 1.73
N TRP A 65 -4.79 -12.37 2.67
CA TRP A 65 -3.66 -11.46 2.82
C TRP A 65 -2.76 -11.46 1.56
N ALA A 66 -2.68 -12.60 0.88
CA ALA A 66 -1.94 -12.73 -0.38
C ALA A 66 -2.55 -11.90 -1.50
N ASP A 67 -3.88 -11.91 -1.64
CA ASP A 67 -4.60 -11.09 -2.65
C ASP A 67 -4.32 -9.61 -2.43
N PHE A 68 -4.43 -9.16 -1.17
CA PHE A 68 -4.10 -7.77 -0.81
C PHE A 68 -2.68 -7.42 -1.21
N ARG A 69 -1.69 -8.22 -0.77
CA ARG A 69 -0.26 -7.95 -1.04
C ARG A 69 0.00 -7.85 -2.54
N SER A 70 -0.55 -8.76 -3.33
CA SER A 70 -0.33 -8.78 -4.78
C SER A 70 -0.89 -7.51 -5.43
N MET A 71 -2.15 -7.16 -5.16
CA MET A 71 -2.77 -5.99 -5.77
C MET A 71 -2.18 -4.67 -5.27
N PHE A 72 -1.85 -4.61 -3.98
CA PHE A 72 -1.22 -3.44 -3.37
C PHE A 72 0.14 -3.16 -4.00
N LEU A 73 0.98 -4.20 -4.13
CA LEU A 73 2.28 -4.05 -4.77
C LEU A 73 2.13 -3.75 -6.25
N ASP A 74 1.25 -4.43 -6.98
CA ASP A 74 1.01 -4.13 -8.41
C ASP A 74 0.65 -2.64 -8.60
N TYR A 75 -0.32 -2.14 -7.84
CA TYR A 75 -0.77 -0.76 -7.99
C TYR A 75 0.29 0.27 -7.56
N PHE A 76 0.81 0.19 -6.33
CA PHE A 76 1.70 1.24 -5.80
C PHE A 76 3.15 1.11 -6.27
N PHE A 77 3.61 -0.08 -6.64
CA PHE A 77 4.95 -0.26 -7.22
C PHE A 77 4.98 0.19 -8.70
N LEU A 78 3.96 -0.10 -9.50
CA LEU A 78 3.90 0.43 -10.87
C LEU A 78 3.63 1.94 -10.89
N ALA A 79 2.80 2.46 -9.98
CA ALA A 79 2.52 3.90 -9.91
C ALA A 79 3.78 4.72 -9.58
N THR A 80 4.63 4.22 -8.68
CA THR A 80 5.91 4.87 -8.32
C THR A 80 6.89 4.85 -9.49
N ARG A 81 7.01 3.74 -10.24
CA ARG A 81 7.88 3.63 -11.42
C ARG A 81 7.41 4.46 -12.62
N THR A 82 6.13 4.37 -12.98
CA THR A 82 5.58 5.05 -14.17
C THR A 82 5.63 6.57 -14.05
N ASN A 83 5.47 7.09 -12.83
CA ASN A 83 5.51 8.53 -12.57
C ASN A 83 6.92 9.09 -12.36
N ALA A 84 7.90 8.26 -12.01
CA ALA A 84 9.32 8.65 -11.98
C ALA A 84 9.83 8.90 -13.42
N LEU A 85 9.53 7.97 -14.34
CA LEU A 85 9.87 8.11 -15.76
C LEU A 85 9.26 9.36 -16.40
N LYS A 86 8.00 9.69 -16.09
CA LYS A 86 7.37 10.93 -16.58
C LYS A 86 8.06 12.21 -16.10
N LYS A 87 8.66 12.21 -14.91
CA LYS A 87 9.37 13.38 -14.36
C LYS A 87 10.76 13.55 -14.97
N GLU A 88 11.43 12.46 -15.34
CA GLU A 88 12.70 12.54 -16.08
C GLU A 88 12.49 13.05 -17.51
N ILE A 89 11.39 12.66 -18.16
CA ILE A 89 11.06 13.12 -19.52
C ILE A 89 10.69 14.62 -19.55
N GLN A 90 10.05 15.14 -18.49
CA GLN A 90 9.74 16.59 -18.39
C GLN A 90 10.88 17.46 -17.85
N GLY A 91 12.00 16.87 -17.40
CA GLY A 91 13.17 17.61 -16.91
C GLY A 91 14.22 17.93 -17.97
N ALA A 92 14.07 17.44 -19.20
CA ALA A 92 15.06 17.58 -20.28
C ALA A 92 14.68 18.65 -21.31
N THR A 93 14.10 19.77 -20.89
CA THR A 93 13.94 20.94 -21.77
C THR A 93 14.25 22.20 -20.97
N GLN A 94 15.23 22.96 -21.48
CA GLN A 94 15.71 24.28 -21.06
C GLN A 94 16.92 24.29 -20.11
N GLU A 95 18.10 24.06 -20.68
CA GLU A 95 19.18 25.04 -20.50
C GLU A 95 19.72 25.36 -21.90
N GLY A 96 19.34 26.55 -22.37
CA GLY A 96 19.73 27.12 -23.64
C GLY A 96 19.49 28.62 -23.51
N ASP A 97 20.47 29.29 -22.92
CA ASP A 97 21.05 30.58 -23.33
C ASP A 97 22.39 30.76 -22.61
#